data_AF-A0A2H0V5U0-F1
#
_entry.id   AF-A0A2H0V5U0-F1
#
_cell.length_a   1.000
_cell.length_b   1.000
_cell.length_c   1.000
_cell.angle_alpha   90.00
_cell.angle_beta   90.00
_cell.angle_gamma   90.00
#
_symmetry.space_group_name_H-M   'P 1'
#
loop_
_entity.id
_entity.type
_entity.pdbx_description
1 polymer ?
#
loop_
_entity_poly.entity_id
_entity_poly.type
_entity_poly.pdbx_seq_one_letter_code
_entity_poly.pdbx_strand_id
1 'polypeptide(L)'
;MFKYRIEINDEYFERQACLETELEGTPELNDFLPIHLVGFDVILAARVLFVLNFLIIPGQDPQTPIVSVVINSREMDKLLHVASDFEDQNNIDTSSQFNMSED
;
A
#
# COMPACT_ATOMS: atom_id res chain seq x y z
N MET A 1 12.06 10.65 7.53
CA MET A 1 10.97 10.01 6.77
C MET A 1 11.60 9.01 5.82
N PHE A 2 11.10 7.79 5.76
CA PHE A 2 11.57 6.78 4.82
C PHE A 2 10.47 6.51 3.79
N LYS A 3 10.85 6.36 2.53
CA LYS A 3 9.92 5.94 1.48
C LYS A 3 9.70 4.43 1.59
N TYR A 4 8.45 4.02 1.59
CA TYR A 4 8.02 2.62 1.63
C TYR A 4 7.12 2.32 0.44
N ARG A 5 7.19 1.08 -0.04
CA ARG A 5 6.16 0.48 -0.89
C ARG A 5 5.23 -0.32 0.02
N ILE A 6 3.97 0.07 0.12
CA ILE A 6 2.96 -0.60 0.92
C ILE A 6 2.14 -1.52 0.00
N GLU A 7 2.16 -2.81 0.28
CA GLU A 7 1.29 -3.82 -0.34
C GLU A 7 0.08 -4.02 0.56
N ILE A 8 -1.09 -3.63 0.08
CA ILE A 8 -2.35 -3.68 0.81
C ILE A 8 -3.13 -4.87 0.31
N ASN A 9 -3.45 -5.80 1.21
CA ASN A 9 -4.26 -6.97 0.94
C ASN A 9 -5.61 -6.83 1.66
N ASP A 10 -6.68 -7.37 1.09
CA ASP A 10 -7.89 -7.57 1.87
C ASP A 10 -7.75 -8.81 2.78
N GLU A 11 -8.67 -8.96 3.74
CA GLU A 11 -8.59 -10.01 4.77
C GLU A 11 -8.65 -11.44 4.20
N TYR A 12 -9.10 -11.59 2.95
CA TYR A 12 -9.16 -12.85 2.21
C TYR A 12 -7.99 -13.02 1.24
N PHE A 13 -7.13 -12.01 1.07
CA PHE A 13 -6.02 -11.95 0.10
C PHE A 13 -6.46 -12.16 -1.36
N GLU A 14 -7.73 -11.92 -1.66
CA GLU A 14 -8.29 -12.01 -3.01
C GLU A 14 -8.03 -10.72 -3.79
N ARG A 15 -7.84 -9.61 -3.08
CA ARG A 15 -7.65 -8.29 -3.67
C ARG A 15 -6.41 -7.61 -3.13
N GLN A 16 -5.68 -6.98 -4.03
CA GLN A 16 -4.41 -6.33 -3.71
C GLN A 16 -4.34 -4.93 -4.32
N ALA A 17 -3.69 -4.04 -3.58
CA ALA A 17 -3.37 -2.70 -4.00
C ALA A 17 -1.94 -2.37 -3.58
N CYS A 18 -1.29 -1.48 -4.32
CA CYS A 18 0.06 -1.05 -4.01
C CYS A 18 0.12 0.47 -3.91
N LEU A 19 0.74 0.99 -2.85
CA LEU A 19 0.94 2.41 -2.63
C LEU A 19 2.41 2.70 -2.33
N GLU A 20 2.99 3.71 -2.97
CA GLU A 20 4.26 4.28 -2.51
C GLU A 20 4.00 5.49 -1.62
N THR A 21 4.53 5.50 -0.40
CA THR A 21 4.35 6.61 0.53
C THR A 21 5.55 6.78 1.45
N GLU A 22 5.64 7.92 2.11
CA GLU A 22 6.64 8.18 3.14
C GLU A 22 6.02 7.93 4.52
N LEU A 23 6.68 7.09 5.32
CA LEU A 23 6.27 6.84 6.71
C LEU A 23 7.28 7.47 7.68
N GLU A 24 6.76 7.93 8.81
CA GLU A 24 7.58 8.27 9.97
C GLU A 24 7.90 7.02 10.77
N GLY A 25 9.19 6.79 11.03
CA GLY A 25 9.67 5.60 11.73
C GLY A 25 9.73 4.36 10.84
N THR A 26 9.95 3.21 11.47
CA THR A 26 9.94 1.91 10.82
C THR A 26 8.75 1.13 11.37
N PRO A 27 7.78 0.76 10.53
CA PRO A 27 6.63 0.00 10.99
C PRO A 27 7.08 -1.36 11.53
N GLU A 28 6.40 -1.86 12.57
CA GLU A 28 6.66 -3.16 13.16
C GLU A 28 5.55 -4.16 12.83
N LEU A 29 5.86 -5.44 12.95
CA LEU A 29 4.90 -6.51 12.72
C LEU A 29 3.72 -6.39 13.70
N ASN A 30 2.49 -6.49 13.21
CA ASN A 30 1.23 -6.28 13.94
C ASN A 30 0.92 -4.84 14.34
N ASP A 31 1.70 -3.85 13.92
CA ASP A 31 1.31 -2.45 14.09
C ASP A 31 0.04 -2.14 13.30
N PHE A 32 -0.71 -1.15 13.81
CA PHE A 32 -1.77 -0.52 13.06
C PHE A 32 -1.24 0.75 12.39
N LEU A 33 -1.12 0.71 11.07
CA LEU A 33 -0.72 1.83 10.25
C LEU A 33 -1.95 2.60 9.76
N PRO A 34 -2.09 3.89 10.12
CA PRO A 34 -3.00 4.77 9.41
C PRO A 34 -2.39 5.11 8.04
N ILE A 35 -3.02 4.62 6.97
CA ILE A 35 -2.62 4.96 5.60
C ILE A 35 -3.46 6.14 5.15
N HIS A 36 -2.80 7.29 4.95
CA HIS A 36 -3.42 8.49 4.42
C HIS A 36 -3.27 8.51 2.90
N LEU A 37 -4.39 8.40 2.19
CA LEU A 37 -4.42 8.58 0.74
C LEU A 37 -4.52 10.08 0.43
N VAL A 38 -3.37 10.70 0.22
CA VAL A 38 -3.26 12.12 -0.12
C VAL A 38 -4.03 12.38 -1.42
N GLY A 39 -5.07 13.21 -1.35
CA GLY A 39 -5.99 13.49 -2.47
C GLY A 39 -7.45 13.10 -2.21
N PHE A 40 -7.71 12.22 -1.23
CA PHE A 40 -9.04 11.64 -1.02
C PHE A 40 -9.59 11.70 0.41
N ASP A 41 -8.81 12.24 1.35
CA ASP A 41 -9.20 12.37 2.77
C ASP A 41 -9.67 11.03 3.40
N VAL A 42 -9.08 9.93 2.95
CA VAL A 42 -9.33 8.57 3.46
C VAL A 42 -8.18 8.14 4.37
N ILE A 43 -8.54 7.67 5.56
CA ILE A 43 -7.63 7.04 6.53
C ILE A 43 -8.01 5.56 6.62
N LEU A 44 -7.13 4.69 6.15
CA LEU A 44 -7.30 3.23 6.29
C LEU A 44 -6.55 2.77 7.53
N ALA A 45 -7.22 2.03 8.41
CA ALA A 45 -6.56 1.32 9.50
C ALA A 45 -6.09 -0.04 9.00
N ALA A 46 -4.79 -0.18 8.75
CA ALA A 46 -4.21 -1.40 8.21
C ALA A 46 -3.32 -2.10 9.24
N ARG A 47 -3.43 -3.41 9.35
CA ARG A 47 -2.57 -4.22 10.23
C ARG A 47 -1.34 -4.69 9.46
N VAL A 48 -0.15 -4.43 9.98
CA VAL A 48 1.10 -4.89 9.37
C VAL A 48 1.23 -6.41 9.48
N LEU A 49 1.42 -7.07 8.33
CA LEU A 49 1.66 -8.50 8.21
C LEU A 49 3.14 -8.86 8.11
N PHE A 50 3.93 -8.05 7.41
CA PHE A 50 5.38 -8.21 7.36
C PHE A 50 6.04 -6.92 6.86
N VAL A 51 7.30 -6.74 7.25
CA VAL A 51 8.14 -5.63 6.84
C VAL A 51 9.40 -6.22 6.25
N LEU A 52 9.53 -6.08 4.93
CA LEU A 52 10.71 -6.50 4.20
C LEU A 52 11.66 -5.32 4.07
N ASN A 53 12.54 -5.18 5.06
CA ASN A 53 13.66 -4.25 4.97
C ASN A 53 14.78 -4.90 4.18
N PHE A 54 15.04 -4.40 2.98
CA PHE A 54 16.19 -4.85 2.20
C PHE A 54 17.47 -4.38 2.88
N LEU A 55 18.46 -5.28 2.95
CA LEU A 55 19.78 -4.97 3.52
C LEU A 55 20.43 -3.89 2.64
N ILE A 56 20.82 -2.75 3.22
CA ILE A 56 21.62 -1.75 2.49
C ILE A 56 23.02 -2.33 2.32
N ILE A 57 23.32 -2.86 1.14
CA ILE A 57 24.65 -3.35 0.78
C ILE A 57 25.47 -2.15 0.28
N PRO A 58 26.65 -1.86 0.88
CA PRO A 58 27.50 -0.75 0.44
C PRO A 58 27.85 -0.88 -1.05
N GLY A 59 27.52 0.14 -1.84
CA GLY A 59 27.77 0.17 -3.29
C GLY A 59 26.61 -0.32 -4.16
N GLN A 60 25.46 -0.69 -3.58
CA GLN A 60 24.21 -0.91 -4.29
C GLN A 60 23.22 0.21 -4.01
N ASP A 61 22.35 0.51 -4.99
CA ASP A 61 21.24 1.43 -4.77
C ASP A 61 20.31 0.89 -3.68
N PRO A 62 19.97 1.70 -2.65
CA PRO A 62 19.08 1.27 -1.60
C PRO A 62 17.71 0.92 -2.19
N GLN A 63 17.30 -0.35 -2.01
CA GLN A 63 15.96 -0.79 -2.41
C GLN A 63 14.92 -0.21 -1.45
N THR A 64 13.82 0.30 -2.01
CA THR A 64 12.69 0.81 -1.22
C THR A 64 12.14 -0.33 -0.35
N PRO A 65 12.10 -0.19 0.98
CA PRO A 65 11.53 -1.21 1.85
C PRO A 65 10.04 -1.46 1.54
N ILE A 66 9.62 -2.72 1.63
CA ILE A 66 8.25 -3.15 1.37
C ILE A 66 7.56 -3.44 2.70
N VAL A 67 6.33 -2.95 2.85
CA VAL A 67 5.48 -3.22 4.02
C VAL A 67 4.20 -3.84 3.51
N SER A 68 3.90 -5.06 3.93
CA SER A 68 2.62 -5.68 3.63
C SER A 68 1.65 -5.47 4.79
N VAL A 69 0.44 -5.08 4.45
CA VAL A 69 -0.63 -4.81 5.40
C VAL A 69 -1.92 -5.49 4.97
N VAL A 70 -2.80 -5.72 5.94
CA VAL A 70 -4.17 -6.19 5.71
C VAL A 70 -5.18 -5.18 6.20
N ILE A 71 -6.20 -4.97 5.38
CA ILE A 71 -7.43 -4.22 5.70
C ILE A 71 -8.64 -5.14 5.51
N ASN A 72 -9.78 -4.77 6.11
CA ASN A 72 -11.02 -5.51 5.85
C ASN A 72 -11.56 -5.21 4.43
N SER A 73 -12.47 -6.06 3.94
CA SER A 73 -13.00 -5.94 2.57
C SER A 73 -13.68 -4.60 2.29
N ARG A 74 -14.32 -3.98 3.30
CA ARG A 74 -15.00 -2.68 3.17
C ARG A 74 -14.03 -1.53 2.98
N GLU A 75 -12.90 -1.56 3.69
CA GLU A 75 -11.82 -0.58 3.51
C GLU A 75 -11.14 -0.76 2.15
N MET A 76 -11.01 -2.01 1.66
CA MET A 76 -10.51 -2.28 0.32
C MET A 76 -11.42 -1.70 -0.76
N ASP A 77 -12.75 -1.85 -0.64
CA ASP A 77 -13.68 -1.25 -1.60
C ASP A 77 -13.52 0.27 -1.69
N LYS A 78 -13.33 0.95 -0.55
CA LYS A 78 -13.08 2.40 -0.53
C LYS A 78 -11.79 2.75 -1.24
N LEU A 79 -10.72 2.00 -0.99
CA LEU A 79 -9.41 2.21 -1.61
C LEU A 79 -9.49 2.08 -3.14
N LEU A 80 -10.12 1.02 -3.63
CA LEU A 80 -10.26 0.76 -5.06
C LEU A 80 -11.18 1.79 -5.74
N HIS A 81 -12.26 2.21 -5.09
CA HIS A 81 -13.14 3.25 -5.61
C HIS A 81 -12.41 4.59 -5.75
N VAL A 82 -11.65 4.97 -4.72
CA VAL A 82 -10.79 6.16 -4.72
C VAL A 82 -9.74 6.11 -5.82
N ALA A 83 -9.10 4.94 -6.01
CA ALA A 83 -8.11 4.78 -7.07
C ALA A 83 -8.73 4.94 -8.46
N SER A 84 -9.90 4.34 -8.70
CA SER A 84 -10.64 4.47 -9.96
C SER A 84 -11.05 5.93 -10.23
N ASP A 85 -11.53 6.65 -9.22
CA ASP A 85 -11.86 8.08 -9.35
C ASP A 85 -10.62 8.93 -9.69
N PHE A 86 -9.44 8.54 -9.19
CA PHE A 86 -8.18 9.20 -9.52
C PHE A 86 -7.76 8.98 -10.98
N GLU A 87 -7.87 7.74 -11.46
CA GLU A 87 -7.55 7.36 -12.84
C GLU A 87 -8.42 8.15 -13.83
N ASP A 88 -9.74 8.17 -13.58
CA ASP A 88 -10.71 8.88 -14.41
C ASP A 88 -10.44 10.39 -14.47
N GLN A 89 -10.06 11.00 -13.35
CA GLN A 89 -9.79 12.44 -13.28
C GLN A 89 -8.47 12.84 -13.93
N ASN A 90 -7.45 11.98 -13.87
CA ASN A 90 -6.11 12.31 -14.36
C ASN A 90 -5.81 11.71 -15.74
N ASN A 91 -6.70 10.90 -16.30
CA ASN A 91 -6.49 10.15 -17.54
C ASN A 91 -5.19 9.32 -17.48
N ILE A 92 -4.92 8.75 -16.29
CA ILE A 92 -3.76 7.91 -16.00
C ILE A 92 -4.28 6.48 -15.87
N ASP A 93 -3.71 5.57 -16.65
CA ASP A 93 -4.00 4.13 -16.59
C ASP A 93 -3.13 3.48 -15.50
N THR A 94 -3.70 3.20 -14.32
CA THR A 94 -3.02 2.49 -13.22
C THR A 94 -3.42 1.02 -13.13
N SER A 95 -4.00 0.44 -14.19
CA SER A 95 -4.32 -0.99 -14.32
C SER A 95 -3.12 -1.92 -14.04
N SER A 96 -1.88 -1.41 -14.08
CA SER A 96 -0.65 -2.15 -13.70
C SER A 96 -0.31 -2.11 -12.20
N GLN A 97 -0.99 -1.29 -11.38
CA GLN A 97 -0.76 -1.14 -9.94
C GLN A 97 -1.77 -1.94 -9.09
N PHE A 98 -2.91 -2.28 -9.68
CA PHE A 98 -3.97 -3.09 -9.07
C PHE A 98 -4.10 -4.39 -9.88
N ASN A 99 -3.23 -5.36 -9.61
CA ASN A 99 -3.47 -6.72 -10.11
C ASN A 99 -4.69 -7.28 -9.36
N MET A 100 -5.86 -7.24 -10.00
CA MET A 100 -6.92 -8.19 -9.68
C MET A 100 -6.45 -9.54 -10.20
N SER A 101 -6.01 -10.41 -9.30
CA SER A 101 -5.80 -11.82 -9.63
C SER A 101 -7.16 -12.43 -9.92
N GLU A 102 -7.52 -12.53 -11.20
CA GLU A 102 -8.62 -13.38 -11.66
C GLU A 102 -8.16 -14.84 -11.59
N ASP A 103 -8.73 -15.60 -10.64
CA ASP A 103 -8.81 -17.08 -10.70
C ASP A 103 -10.10 -17.51 -11.43
#